data_AF-A0A4Y2Q749-F1
#
_entry.id   AF-A0A4Y2Q749-F1
#
_cell.length_a   1.000
_cell.length_b   1.000
_cell.length_c   1.000
_cell.angle_alpha   90.00
_cell.angle_beta   90.00
_cell.angle_gamma   90.00
#
_symmetry.space_group_name_H-M   'P 1'
#
loop_
_entity.id
_entity.type
_entity.pdbx_description
1 polymer ?
#
loop_
_entity_poly.entity_id
_entity_poly.type
_entity_poly.pdbx_seq_one_letter_code
_entity_poly.pdbx_strand_id
1 'polypeptide(L)'
;PQYYVFDKSTTNWKKQQRGGQNVIGRLPVVSILDTERYYLRMLLLRKSGAISFDDILTVNGLRCITFQQACQEYGLLRGDQQWHDALNDAAQFQSPRQLRMLFAMICGFGEVEDVPDLWVQHQVSLCEDFVHRYSEQTGPHYALADIEELLTSYNLSLQKLHLPTVDLPASVLERANFDVVEEQAKANSYTMQLNSEQQNVV
;
A
#
# COMPACT_ATOMS: atom_id res chain seq x y z
N PRO A 1 -22.48 -1.76 28.88
CA PRO A 1 -23.37 -2.22 29.97
C PRO A 1 -23.16 -3.73 30.23
N GLN A 2 -22.57 -4.10 31.37
CA GLN A 2 -22.14 -5.49 31.67
C GLN A 2 -23.18 -6.35 32.41
N TYR A 3 -24.28 -5.74 32.89
CA TYR A 3 -25.20 -6.38 33.85
C TYR A 3 -26.69 -6.24 33.48
N TYR A 4 -27.03 -5.26 32.65
CA TYR A 4 -28.41 -4.92 32.31
C TYR A 4 -28.55 -4.66 30.82
N VAL A 5 -29.67 -5.11 30.26
CA VAL A 5 -30.08 -4.84 28.88
C VAL A 5 -31.41 -4.11 28.93
N PHE A 6 -31.56 -3.07 28.12
CA PHE A 6 -32.81 -2.33 28.04
C PHE A 6 -33.81 -3.12 27.19
N ASP A 7 -34.97 -3.42 27.78
CA ASP A 7 -36.07 -4.06 27.09
C ASP A 7 -36.95 -3.01 26.41
N LYS A 8 -36.96 -2.97 25.08
CA LYS A 8 -37.76 -1.99 24.36
C LYS A 8 -39.27 -2.25 24.46
N SER A 9 -39.70 -3.49 24.65
CA SER A 9 -41.13 -3.83 24.72
C SER A 9 -41.75 -3.49 26.07
N THR A 10 -40.99 -3.65 27.15
CA THR A 10 -41.43 -3.32 28.52
C THR A 10 -40.87 -1.99 29.03
N THR A 11 -40.08 -1.29 28.21
CA THR A 11 -39.41 -0.01 28.53
C THR A 11 -38.64 -0.02 29.86
N ASN A 12 -38.11 -1.18 30.24
CA ASN A 12 -37.47 -1.39 31.53
C ASN A 12 -36.06 -1.98 31.36
N TRP A 13 -35.17 -1.68 32.32
CA TRP A 13 -33.88 -2.34 32.41
C TRP A 13 -34.05 -3.73 33.04
N LYS A 14 -33.75 -4.78 32.28
CA LYS A 14 -33.78 -6.15 32.77
C LYS A 14 -32.37 -6.65 33.06
N LYS A 15 -32.20 -7.32 34.20
CA LYS A 15 -30.95 -7.98 34.56
C LYS A 15 -30.66 -9.02 33.49
N GLN A 16 -29.48 -8.94 32.90
CA GLN A 16 -29.12 -9.80 31.78
C GLN A 16 -29.14 -11.26 32.25
N GLN A 17 -30.05 -12.08 31.72
CA GLN A 17 -30.07 -13.52 31.98
C GLN A 17 -28.88 -14.12 31.23
N ARG A 18 -27.76 -14.28 31.94
CA ARG A 18 -26.50 -14.81 31.41
C ARG A 18 -26.66 -16.31 31.12
N GLY A 19 -26.99 -16.66 29.88
CA GLY A 19 -26.71 -17.98 29.34
C GLY A 19 -25.24 -18.04 28.90
N GLY A 20 -24.34 -18.48 29.78
CA GLY A 20 -22.97 -18.89 29.45
C GLY A 20 -21.85 -17.89 29.75
N GLN A 21 -20.68 -18.43 30.14
CA GLN A 21 -19.41 -17.70 30.38
C GLN A 21 -18.82 -17.04 29.11
N ASN A 22 -19.44 -17.25 27.94
CA ASN A 22 -18.89 -16.90 26.62
C ASN A 22 -19.59 -15.69 25.96
N VAL A 23 -19.96 -14.67 26.74
CA VAL A 23 -20.60 -13.46 26.18
C VAL A 23 -19.57 -12.35 25.99
N ILE A 24 -19.20 -12.09 24.74
CA ILE A 24 -18.31 -10.98 24.37
C ILE A 24 -19.17 -9.73 24.12
N GLY A 25 -19.20 -8.82 25.10
CA GLY A 25 -19.99 -7.58 25.00
C GLY A 25 -19.33 -6.43 24.23
N ARG A 26 -18.03 -6.55 23.91
CA ARG A 26 -17.25 -5.57 23.14
C ARG A 26 -16.21 -6.30 22.30
N LEU A 27 -16.06 -5.92 21.03
CA LEU A 27 -14.97 -6.46 20.22
C LEU A 27 -13.61 -5.94 20.72
N PRO A 28 -12.64 -6.84 21.03
CA PRO A 28 -11.32 -6.45 21.51
C PRO A 28 -10.54 -5.73 20.41
N VAL A 29 -9.76 -4.70 20.75
CA VAL A 29 -8.86 -4.05 19.80
C VAL A 29 -7.89 -5.09 19.26
N VAL A 30 -7.77 -5.18 17.93
CA VAL A 30 -6.91 -6.14 17.26
C VAL A 30 -5.86 -5.36 16.47
N SER A 31 -4.60 -5.79 16.57
CA SER A 31 -3.51 -5.26 15.74
C SER A 31 -3.70 -5.70 14.29
N ILE A 32 -3.35 -4.83 13.33
CA ILE A 32 -3.31 -5.21 11.90
C ILE A 32 -2.33 -6.36 11.64
N LEU A 33 -1.29 -6.52 12.47
CA LEU A 33 -0.31 -7.60 12.35
C LEU A 33 -0.86 -8.97 12.78
N ASP A 34 -2.03 -9.01 13.43
CA ASP A 34 -2.74 -10.25 13.77
C ASP A 34 -3.84 -10.48 12.72
N THR A 35 -3.39 -10.83 11.51
CA THR A 35 -4.13 -10.74 10.25
C THR A 35 -5.51 -11.39 10.33
N GLU A 36 -5.58 -12.67 10.72
CA GLU A 36 -6.86 -13.40 10.77
C GLU A 36 -7.82 -12.84 11.82
N ARG A 37 -7.32 -12.37 12.97
CA ARG A 37 -8.19 -11.72 13.97
C ARG A 37 -8.65 -10.34 13.51
N TYR A 38 -7.82 -9.62 12.76
CA TYR A 38 -8.16 -8.34 12.18
C TYR A 38 -9.30 -8.51 11.16
N TYR A 39 -9.18 -9.47 10.24
CA TYR A 39 -10.22 -9.78 9.26
C TYR A 39 -11.50 -10.34 9.89
N LEU A 40 -11.38 -11.20 10.90
CA LEU A 40 -12.54 -11.65 11.69
C LEU A 40 -13.27 -10.45 12.32
N ARG A 41 -12.53 -9.49 12.90
CA ARG A 41 -13.11 -8.27 13.45
C ARG A 41 -13.81 -7.45 12.38
N MET A 42 -13.26 -7.31 11.18
CA MET A 42 -13.93 -6.64 10.06
C MET A 42 -15.26 -7.30 9.71
N LEU A 43 -15.29 -8.63 9.58
CA LEU A 43 -16.50 -9.38 9.26
C LEU A 43 -17.56 -9.23 10.35
N LEU A 44 -17.18 -9.36 11.63
CA LEU A 44 -18.09 -9.20 12.76
C LEU A 44 -18.74 -7.81 12.82
N LEU A 45 -18.08 -6.78 12.29
CA LEU A 45 -18.62 -5.42 12.23
C LEU A 45 -19.61 -5.21 11.06
N ARG A 46 -19.57 -6.06 10.03
CA ARG A 46 -20.34 -5.89 8.79
C ARG A 46 -21.44 -6.94 8.61
N LYS A 47 -21.20 -8.16 9.05
CA LYS A 47 -22.08 -9.31 8.89
C LYS A 47 -22.94 -9.52 10.14
N SER A 48 -24.19 -9.07 10.08
CA SER A 48 -25.16 -9.24 11.17
C SER A 48 -25.73 -10.66 11.23
N GLY A 49 -25.95 -11.17 12.44
CA GLY A 49 -26.73 -12.39 12.66
C GLY A 49 -25.97 -13.72 12.47
N ALA A 50 -24.66 -13.67 12.24
CA ALA A 50 -23.84 -14.88 12.26
C ALA A 50 -23.82 -15.52 13.65
N ILE A 51 -24.04 -16.83 13.73
CA ILE A 51 -24.08 -17.59 14.99
C ILE A 51 -22.87 -18.51 15.18
N SER A 52 -22.03 -18.65 14.16
CA SER A 52 -20.81 -19.47 14.20
C SER A 52 -19.69 -18.86 13.36
N PHE A 53 -18.44 -19.33 13.54
CA PHE A 53 -17.35 -18.95 12.63
C PHE A 53 -17.57 -19.48 11.22
N ASP A 54 -18.25 -20.63 11.09
CA ASP A 54 -18.62 -21.21 9.80
C ASP A 54 -19.56 -20.29 9.02
N ASP A 55 -20.54 -19.72 9.73
CA ASP A 55 -21.45 -18.72 9.16
C ASP A 55 -20.66 -17.49 8.73
N ILE A 56 -19.70 -17.03 9.53
CA ILE A 56 -18.86 -15.87 9.21
C ILE A 56 -18.08 -16.12 7.92
N LEU A 57 -17.45 -17.29 7.79
CA LEU A 57 -16.68 -17.72 6.63
C LEU A 57 -17.54 -17.98 5.38
N THR A 58 -18.85 -18.16 5.52
CA THR A 58 -19.75 -18.47 4.39
C THR A 58 -20.31 -17.19 3.77
N VAL A 59 -19.82 -16.80 2.60
CA VAL A 59 -20.26 -15.60 1.87
C VAL A 59 -20.91 -16.02 0.56
N ASN A 60 -22.11 -15.49 0.27
CA ASN A 60 -22.89 -15.85 -0.93
C ASN A 60 -23.10 -17.35 -1.14
N GLY A 61 -23.16 -18.13 -0.06
CA GLY A 61 -23.31 -19.60 -0.10
C GLY A 61 -22.01 -20.38 -0.31
N LEU A 62 -20.87 -19.70 -0.47
CA LEU A 62 -19.54 -20.30 -0.57
C LEU A 62 -18.79 -20.20 0.76
N ARG A 63 -18.26 -21.33 1.23
CA ARG A 63 -17.50 -21.40 2.47
C ARG A 63 -16.02 -21.13 2.19
N CYS A 64 -15.52 -20.00 2.69
CA CYS A 64 -14.11 -19.63 2.60
C CYS A 64 -13.23 -20.40 3.59
N ILE A 65 -11.93 -20.44 3.33
CA ILE A 65 -10.94 -21.11 4.18
C ILE A 65 -10.48 -20.17 5.32
N THR A 66 -10.27 -18.88 5.01
CA THR A 66 -9.75 -17.87 5.93
C THR A 66 -10.71 -16.68 6.06
N PHE A 67 -10.58 -15.91 7.16
CA PHE A 67 -11.36 -14.69 7.33
C PHE A 67 -10.95 -13.60 6.34
N GLN A 68 -9.69 -13.58 5.91
CA GLN A 68 -9.25 -12.72 4.81
C GLN A 68 -10.02 -13.02 3.52
N GLN A 69 -10.09 -14.29 3.11
CA GLN A 69 -10.81 -14.71 1.91
C GLN A 69 -12.30 -14.38 2.02
N ALA A 70 -12.90 -14.58 3.20
CA ALA A 70 -14.28 -14.16 3.43
C ALA A 70 -14.45 -12.64 3.33
N CYS A 71 -13.48 -11.82 3.76
CA CYS A 71 -13.52 -10.37 3.55
C CYS A 71 -13.43 -10.01 2.06
N GLN A 72 -12.60 -10.71 1.27
CA GLN A 72 -12.51 -10.52 -0.19
C GLN A 72 -13.85 -10.83 -0.86
N GLU A 73 -14.42 -12.02 -0.62
CA GLU A 73 -15.71 -12.45 -1.18
C GLU A 73 -16.88 -11.55 -0.75
N TYR A 74 -16.79 -10.97 0.44
CA TYR A 74 -17.79 -10.02 0.95
C TYR A 74 -17.61 -8.61 0.35
N GLY A 75 -16.55 -8.36 -0.42
CA GLY A 75 -16.23 -7.08 -1.02
C GLY A 75 -15.70 -6.04 -0.01
N LEU A 76 -15.13 -6.49 1.12
CA LEU A 76 -14.55 -5.60 2.13
C LEU A 76 -13.08 -5.26 1.85
N LEU A 77 -12.38 -6.11 1.10
CA LEU A 77 -11.02 -5.87 0.65
C LEU A 77 -11.08 -5.50 -0.83
N ARG A 78 -10.50 -4.35 -1.18
CA ARG A 78 -10.50 -3.84 -2.56
C ARG A 78 -9.36 -4.43 -3.39
N GLY A 79 -9.03 -5.72 -3.23
CA GLY A 79 -7.86 -6.34 -3.87
C GLY A 79 -6.65 -5.39 -3.87
N ASP A 80 -5.97 -5.30 -5.00
CA ASP A 80 -4.86 -4.35 -5.20
C ASP A 80 -5.28 -2.97 -5.73
N GLN A 81 -6.57 -2.73 -5.99
CA GLN A 81 -7.04 -1.48 -6.63
C GLN A 81 -6.60 -0.23 -5.86
N GLN A 82 -6.63 -0.29 -4.53
CA GLN A 82 -6.19 0.83 -3.68
C GLN A 82 -4.70 1.18 -3.87
N TRP A 83 -3.87 0.20 -4.23
CA TRP A 83 -2.46 0.40 -4.53
C TRP A 83 -2.27 1.00 -5.91
N HIS A 84 -3.08 0.57 -6.90
CA HIS A 84 -3.10 1.21 -8.21
C HIS A 84 -3.57 2.66 -8.12
N ASP A 85 -4.64 2.94 -7.38
CA ASP A 85 -5.16 4.30 -7.17
C ASP A 85 -4.09 5.18 -6.51
N ALA A 86 -3.42 4.68 -5.47
CA ALA A 86 -2.36 5.42 -4.77
C ALA A 86 -1.16 5.75 -5.67
N LEU A 87 -0.70 4.80 -6.50
CA LEU A 87 0.39 5.03 -7.44
C LEU A 87 -0.01 5.99 -8.57
N ASN A 88 -1.22 5.85 -9.12
CA ASN A 88 -1.75 6.74 -10.15
C ASN A 88 -1.88 8.18 -9.66
N ASP A 89 -2.42 8.36 -8.45
CA ASP A 89 -2.56 9.67 -7.82
C ASP A 89 -1.17 10.30 -7.61
N ALA A 90 -0.25 9.54 -7.00
CA ALA A 90 1.11 10.02 -6.76
C ALA A 90 1.84 10.39 -8.05
N ALA A 91 1.63 9.63 -9.13
CA ALA A 91 2.28 9.87 -10.42
C ALA A 91 1.94 11.25 -11.03
N GLN A 92 0.85 11.89 -10.59
CA GLN A 92 0.49 13.23 -11.06
C GLN A 92 1.40 14.35 -10.52
N PHE A 93 2.09 14.12 -9.40
CA PHE A 93 2.82 15.19 -8.69
C PHE A 93 4.14 14.77 -8.02
N GLN A 94 4.48 13.49 -8.01
CA GLN A 94 5.73 12.97 -7.43
C GLN A 94 6.77 12.66 -8.51
N SER A 95 8.04 12.77 -8.14
CA SER A 95 9.13 12.33 -9.03
C SER A 95 9.17 10.79 -9.14
N PRO A 96 9.71 10.23 -10.25
CA PRO A 96 9.84 8.78 -10.42
C PRO A 96 10.54 8.05 -9.26
N ARG A 97 11.53 8.69 -8.64
CA ARG A 97 12.19 8.14 -7.43
C ARG A 97 11.24 8.07 -6.23
N GLN A 98 10.44 9.11 -6.00
CA GLN A 98 9.42 9.10 -4.93
C GLN A 98 8.35 8.03 -5.20
N LEU A 99 7.98 7.80 -6.46
CA LEU A 99 7.11 6.69 -6.85
C LEU A 99 7.74 5.34 -6.53
N ARG A 100 9.03 5.14 -6.81
CA ARG A 100 9.76 3.92 -6.43
C ARG A 100 9.82 3.70 -4.92
N MET A 101 9.99 4.77 -4.14
CA MET A 101 9.89 4.71 -2.67
C MET A 101 8.49 4.29 -2.20
N LEU A 102 7.44 4.88 -2.79
CA LEU A 102 6.05 4.50 -2.50
C LEU A 102 5.78 3.05 -2.87
N PHE A 103 6.24 2.60 -4.04
CA PHE A 103 6.12 1.21 -4.48
C PHE A 103 6.77 0.24 -3.48
N ALA A 104 8.00 0.52 -3.02
CA ALA A 104 8.67 -0.31 -2.02
C ALA A 104 7.91 -0.32 -0.68
N MET A 105 7.37 0.82 -0.25
CA MET A 105 6.53 0.91 0.96
C MET A 105 5.24 0.10 0.83
N ILE A 106 4.57 0.17 -0.32
CA ILE A 106 3.38 -0.64 -0.64
C ILE A 106 3.74 -2.13 -0.61
N CYS A 107 4.87 -2.55 -1.19
CA CYS A 107 5.31 -3.94 -1.12
C CYS A 107 5.61 -4.40 0.32
N GLY A 108 6.17 -3.51 1.15
CA GLY A 108 6.52 -3.80 2.54
C GLY A 108 5.32 -3.91 3.49
N PHE A 109 4.24 -3.17 3.25
CA PHE A 109 3.12 -3.03 4.21
C PHE A 109 1.72 -3.27 3.63
N GLY A 110 1.57 -3.25 2.31
CA GLY A 110 0.28 -3.20 1.63
C GLY A 110 -0.41 -4.56 1.45
N GLU A 111 0.20 -5.67 1.88
CA GLU A 111 -0.34 -7.02 1.62
C GLU A 111 -0.80 -7.19 0.15
N VAL A 112 0.02 -6.71 -0.79
CA VAL A 112 -0.27 -6.74 -2.24
C VAL A 112 -0.42 -8.18 -2.72
N GLU A 113 -1.49 -8.48 -3.45
CA GLU A 113 -1.79 -9.81 -3.96
C GLU A 113 -0.90 -10.16 -5.18
N ASP A 114 -0.73 -9.23 -6.12
CA ASP A 114 0.05 -9.40 -7.35
C ASP A 114 1.03 -8.24 -7.59
N VAL A 115 2.19 -8.31 -6.92
CA VAL A 115 3.27 -7.33 -7.11
C VAL A 115 3.79 -7.28 -8.55
N PRO A 116 3.94 -8.40 -9.28
CA PRO A 116 4.27 -8.36 -10.71
C PRO A 116 3.29 -7.54 -11.55
N ASP A 117 1.98 -7.70 -11.38
CA ASP A 117 1.00 -6.89 -12.10
C ASP A 117 1.11 -5.39 -11.72
N LEU A 118 1.23 -5.10 -10.42
CA LEU A 118 1.43 -3.73 -9.93
C LEU A 118 2.67 -3.08 -10.56
N TRP A 119 3.77 -3.81 -10.67
CA TRP A 119 4.97 -3.34 -11.37
C TRP A 119 4.70 -3.08 -12.85
N VAL A 120 4.12 -4.04 -13.57
CA VAL A 120 3.87 -3.93 -15.01
C VAL A 120 2.99 -2.71 -15.33
N GLN A 121 1.92 -2.50 -14.56
CA GLN A 121 0.99 -1.41 -14.81
C GLN A 121 1.58 -0.02 -14.54
N HIS A 122 2.52 0.09 -13.60
CA HIS A 122 3.11 1.37 -13.17
C HIS A 122 4.55 1.58 -13.64
N GLN A 123 5.11 0.63 -14.39
CA GLN A 123 6.52 0.63 -14.81
C GLN A 123 6.93 1.94 -15.50
N VAL A 124 6.09 2.44 -16.41
CA VAL A 124 6.38 3.64 -17.21
C VAL A 124 6.68 4.85 -16.32
N SER A 125 5.85 5.10 -15.32
CA SER A 125 6.05 6.21 -14.37
C SER A 125 7.19 5.94 -13.40
N LEU A 126 7.41 4.68 -13.00
CA LEU A 126 8.48 4.30 -12.09
C LEU A 126 9.88 4.43 -12.71
N CYS A 127 10.00 4.27 -14.03
CA CYS A 127 11.28 4.29 -14.74
C CYS A 127 11.50 5.51 -15.64
N GLU A 128 10.58 6.47 -15.68
CA GLU A 128 10.61 7.64 -16.59
C GLU A 128 11.96 8.37 -16.60
N ASP A 129 12.54 8.65 -15.44
CA ASP A 129 13.83 9.36 -15.31
C ASP A 129 15.01 8.54 -15.86
N PHE A 130 14.95 7.22 -15.73
CA PHE A 130 15.95 6.31 -16.29
C PHE A 130 15.75 6.04 -17.77
N VAL A 131 14.51 6.01 -18.26
CA VAL A 131 14.24 5.94 -19.70
C VAL A 131 14.75 7.21 -20.39
N HIS A 132 14.49 8.38 -19.80
CA HIS A 132 14.99 9.65 -20.30
C HIS A 132 16.53 9.72 -20.29
N ARG A 133 17.18 9.21 -19.25
CA ARG A 133 18.65 9.24 -19.13
C ARG A 133 19.36 8.19 -20.00
N TYR A 134 18.75 7.03 -20.16
CA TYR A 134 19.36 5.88 -20.83
C TYR A 134 18.55 5.48 -22.06
N SER A 135 17.61 4.54 -21.92
CA SER A 135 16.77 4.04 -23.02
C SER A 135 15.54 3.33 -22.47
N GLU A 136 14.53 3.12 -23.32
CA GLU A 136 13.35 2.30 -22.97
C GLU A 136 13.71 0.86 -22.61
N GLN A 137 14.77 0.30 -23.21
CA GLN A 137 15.19 -1.08 -22.96
C GLN A 137 15.95 -1.23 -21.64
N THR A 138 16.73 -0.23 -21.25
CA THR A 138 17.56 -0.31 -20.03
C THR A 138 16.95 0.41 -18.83
N GLY A 139 16.07 1.38 -19.05
CA GLY A 139 15.41 2.18 -18.00
C GLY A 139 14.71 1.33 -16.93
N PRO A 140 13.86 0.35 -17.31
CA PRO A 140 13.22 -0.55 -16.35
C PRO A 140 14.20 -1.33 -15.48
N HIS A 141 15.35 -1.75 -16.04
CA HIS A 141 16.39 -2.46 -15.29
C HIS A 141 17.01 -1.58 -14.19
N TYR A 142 17.26 -0.29 -14.49
CA TYR A 142 17.74 0.67 -13.49
C TYR A 142 16.71 0.95 -12.40
N ALA A 143 15.43 1.07 -12.78
CA ALA A 143 14.34 1.26 -11.83
C ALA A 143 14.21 0.06 -10.87
N LEU A 144 14.27 -1.17 -11.39
CA LEU A 144 14.28 -2.38 -10.56
C LEU A 144 15.49 -2.43 -9.63
N ALA A 145 16.69 -2.08 -10.10
CA ALA A 145 17.89 -2.06 -9.26
C ALA A 145 17.79 -1.04 -8.10
N ASP A 146 17.21 0.14 -8.34
CA ASP A 146 16.94 1.12 -7.27
C ASP A 146 15.84 0.64 -6.31
N ILE A 147 14.81 -0.04 -6.81
CA ILE A 147 13.77 -0.68 -5.98
C ILE A 147 14.38 -1.78 -5.09
N GLU A 148 15.29 -2.61 -5.61
CA GLU A 148 15.98 -3.64 -4.81
C GLU A 148 16.69 -3.02 -3.59
N GLU A 149 17.38 -1.88 -3.77
CA GLU A 149 18.00 -1.14 -2.65
C GLU A 149 16.93 -0.70 -1.63
N LEU A 150 15.82 -0.12 -2.09
CA LEU A 150 14.74 0.37 -1.22
C LEU A 150 14.06 -0.77 -0.43
N LEU A 151 13.87 -1.94 -1.07
CA LEU A 151 13.24 -3.11 -0.47
C LEU A 151 14.05 -3.71 0.68
N THR A 152 15.38 -3.50 0.73
CA THR A 152 16.22 -4.00 1.81
C THR A 152 15.76 -3.51 3.19
N SER A 153 15.24 -2.29 3.27
CA SER A 153 14.70 -1.70 4.51
C SER A 153 13.47 -2.45 5.06
N TYR A 154 12.79 -3.21 4.21
CA TYR A 154 11.62 -4.04 4.55
C TYR A 154 11.95 -5.53 4.63
N ASN A 155 13.24 -5.91 4.56
CA ASN A 155 13.71 -7.31 4.46
C ASN A 155 13.13 -8.07 3.25
N LEU A 156 12.77 -7.34 2.19
CA LEU A 156 12.28 -7.86 0.92
C LEU A 156 13.40 -7.85 -0.14
N SER A 157 13.14 -8.52 -1.27
CA SER A 157 13.95 -8.48 -2.47
C SER A 157 13.06 -8.68 -3.69
N LEU A 158 13.49 -8.26 -4.88
CA LEU A 158 12.78 -8.49 -6.13
C LEU A 158 12.46 -9.98 -6.33
N GLN A 159 13.41 -10.86 -5.97
CA GLN A 159 13.20 -12.30 -6.05
C GLN A 159 12.04 -12.78 -5.16
N LYS A 160 11.94 -12.28 -3.92
CA LYS A 160 10.83 -12.62 -3.00
C LYS A 160 9.48 -12.11 -3.51
N LEU A 161 9.49 -11.05 -4.31
CA LEU A 161 8.30 -10.44 -4.90
C LEU A 161 8.00 -10.93 -6.33
N HIS A 162 8.71 -11.97 -6.80
CA HIS A 162 8.56 -12.52 -8.15
C HIS A 162 8.82 -11.52 -9.29
N LEU A 163 9.62 -10.48 -9.02
CA LEU A 163 10.04 -9.50 -10.02
C LEU A 163 11.35 -9.93 -10.71
N PRO A 164 11.62 -9.42 -11.93
CA PRO A 164 12.86 -9.72 -12.65
C PRO A 164 14.09 -9.26 -11.84
N THR A 165 15.02 -10.17 -11.57
CA THR A 165 16.30 -9.82 -10.97
C THR A 165 17.20 -9.15 -12.00
N VAL A 166 17.90 -8.11 -11.58
CA VAL A 166 18.76 -7.34 -12.47
C VAL A 166 20.21 -7.50 -12.06
N ASP A 167 21.06 -7.87 -13.01
CA ASP A 167 22.51 -7.95 -12.82
C ASP A 167 23.15 -6.71 -13.45
N LEU A 168 23.21 -5.63 -12.68
CA LEU A 168 23.81 -4.35 -13.09
C LEU A 168 25.05 -4.04 -12.26
N PRO A 169 26.11 -3.48 -12.86
CA PRO A 169 27.28 -3.05 -12.11
C PRO A 169 26.92 -1.93 -11.13
N ALA A 170 27.40 -2.02 -9.89
CA ALA A 170 27.11 -1.09 -8.80
C ALA A 170 27.39 0.39 -9.14
N SER A 171 28.27 0.66 -10.10
CA SER A 171 28.60 2.00 -10.59
C SER A 171 27.46 2.70 -11.33
N VAL A 172 26.42 1.98 -11.80
CA VAL A 172 25.34 2.62 -12.55
C VAL A 172 24.21 3.17 -11.67
N LEU A 173 24.13 2.68 -10.43
CA LEU A 173 23.36 3.33 -9.38
C LEU A 173 24.13 4.48 -8.72
N GLU A 174 25.28 4.90 -9.28
CA GLU A 174 25.86 6.20 -8.92
C GLU A 174 24.75 7.22 -9.09
N ARG A 175 24.21 7.61 -7.94
CA ARG A 175 23.25 8.68 -7.81
C ARG A 175 23.85 9.78 -8.67
N ALA A 176 23.07 10.32 -9.60
CA ALA A 176 23.28 11.71 -9.95
C ALA A 176 23.09 12.45 -8.64
N ASN A 177 24.16 12.51 -7.84
CA ASN A 177 24.26 13.39 -6.72
C ASN A 177 23.90 14.71 -7.36
N PHE A 178 22.79 15.28 -6.92
CA PHE A 178 22.44 16.63 -7.29
C PHE A 178 23.65 17.45 -6.83
N ASP A 179 24.55 17.72 -7.77
CA ASP A 179 25.74 18.48 -7.49
C ASP A 179 25.24 19.92 -7.38
N VAL A 180 24.93 20.27 -6.14
CA VAL A 180 24.41 21.60 -5.77
C VAL A 180 25.33 22.68 -6.35
N VAL A 181 26.64 22.41 -6.47
CA VAL A 181 27.62 23.37 -6.99
C VAL A 181 27.49 23.48 -8.51
N GLU A 182 27.37 22.36 -9.23
CA GLU A 182 27.17 22.37 -10.68
C GLU A 182 25.85 23.03 -11.08
N GLU A 183 24.76 22.67 -10.39
CA GLU A 183 23.44 23.23 -10.66
C GLU A 183 23.35 24.71 -10.27
N GLN A 184 24.03 25.13 -9.19
CA GLN A 184 24.16 26.55 -8.86
C GLN A 184 24.99 27.29 -9.90
N ALA A 185 26.04 26.68 -10.47
CA ALA A 185 26.83 27.29 -11.54
C ALA A 185 26.00 27.47 -12.82
N LYS A 186 25.17 26.48 -13.18
CA LYS A 186 24.21 26.59 -14.28
C LYS A 186 23.17 27.68 -14.03
N ALA A 187 22.58 27.71 -12.83
CA ALA A 187 21.64 28.76 -12.44
C ALA A 187 22.25 30.16 -12.56
N ASN A 188 23.48 30.35 -12.06
CA ASN A 188 24.20 31.62 -12.18
C ASN A 188 24.49 32.00 -13.64
N SER A 189 24.86 31.03 -14.47
CA SER A 189 25.07 31.23 -15.92
C SER A 189 23.79 31.68 -16.62
N TYR A 190 22.65 31.06 -16.31
CA TYR A 190 21.36 31.45 -16.88
C TYR A 190 20.91 32.84 -16.41
N THR A 191 21.15 33.19 -15.15
CA THR A 191 20.88 34.55 -14.63
C THR A 191 21.65 35.62 -15.39
N MET A 192 22.89 35.33 -15.81
CA MET A 192 23.68 36.26 -16.64
C MET A 192 23.15 36.44 -18.07
N GLN A 193 22.28 35.54 -18.54
CA GLN A 193 21.68 35.59 -19.88
C GLN A 193 20.28 36.23 -19.88
N LEU A 194 19.76 36.64 -18.73
CA LEU A 194 18.45 37.27 -18.63
C LEU A 194 18.45 38.64 -19.31
N ASN A 195 17.39 38.90 -20.07
CA ASN A 195 17.17 40.22 -20.66
C ASN A 195 16.61 41.21 -19.61
N SER A 196 16.55 42.49 -19.97
CA SER A 196 16.13 43.56 -19.06
C SER A 196 14.68 43.44 -18.55
N GLU A 197 13.79 42.77 -19.30
CA GLU A 197 12.42 42.52 -18.84
C GLU A 197 12.36 41.35 -17.85
N GLN A 198 13.16 40.31 -18.08
CA GLN A 198 13.25 39.14 -17.22
C GLN A 198 13.94 39.46 -15.88
N GLN A 199 14.93 40.34 -15.87
CA GLN A 199 15.62 40.77 -14.65
C GLN A 199 14.73 41.52 -13.66
N ASN A 200 13.61 42.11 -14.11
CA ASN A 200 12.70 42.85 -13.23
C ASN A 200 11.69 41.95 -12.50
N VAL A 201 11.65 40.65 -12.82
CA VAL A 201 10.65 39.68 -12.30
C VAL A 201 11.27 38.64 -11.37
N VAL A 202 12.59 38.42 -11.45
CA VAL A 202 13.36 37.50 -10.58
C VAL A 202 13.76 38.21 -9.29
#